data_AF-A0A6P0R685-F1
#
_entry.id   AF-A0A6P0R685-F1
#
_cell.length_a   1.000
_cell.length_b   1.000
_cell.length_c   1.000
_cell.angle_alpha   90.00
_cell.angle_beta   90.00
_cell.angle_gamma   90.00
#
_symmetry.space_group_name_H-M   'P 1'
#
loop_
_entity.id
_entity.type
_entity.pdbx_description
1 polymer ?
#
loop_
_entity_poly.entity_id
_entity_poly.type
_entity_poly.pdbx_seq_one_letter_code
_entity_poly.pdbx_strand_id
1 'polypeptide(L)'
;MGRKASSIKLNKEGIEMIDTARKKKGWNKIERQWCWEAYVSESTLKRFISGKPISVKNFQSLCEVVGIKEWNCLVDWENSDSSTVAQFSEELLDTSLTEKKPQSKGGIAVTGVFTSEKKLEVEMTLEHLQELLMECKIVVKSPQEPNSNYGCSVYGLFSLDQQLEIEVALEHLKLLLLTCTVTFHSRNTSETSND
;
A
#
# COMPACT_ATOMS: atom_id res chain seq x y z
N MET A 1 27.37 -11.60 0.17
CA MET A 1 26.11 -11.33 0.90
C MET A 1 25.13 -10.72 -0.09
N GLY A 2 24.00 -11.39 -0.32
CA GLY A 2 23.13 -11.21 -1.50
C GLY A 2 22.34 -9.90 -1.52
N ARG A 3 22.13 -9.36 -2.73
CA ARG A 3 21.27 -8.20 -2.99
C ARG A 3 19.84 -8.56 -2.59
N LYS A 4 19.16 -7.69 -1.83
CA LYS A 4 17.72 -7.83 -1.61
C LYS A 4 17.01 -7.39 -2.89
N ALA A 5 16.38 -8.32 -3.61
CA ALA A 5 15.50 -7.99 -4.73
C ALA A 5 14.38 -7.07 -4.23
N SER A 6 14.27 -5.85 -4.78
CA SER A 6 13.21 -4.91 -4.43
C SER A 6 11.83 -5.34 -4.96
N SER A 7 11.81 -6.20 -5.98
CA SER A 7 10.59 -6.80 -6.52
C SER A 7 10.78 -8.25 -6.94
N ILE A 8 9.76 -9.07 -6.71
CA ILE A 8 9.73 -10.52 -6.96
C ILE A 8 8.45 -10.90 -7.71
N LYS A 9 8.48 -12.02 -8.43
CA LYS A 9 7.34 -12.53 -9.20
C LYS A 9 7.13 -14.02 -8.96
N LEU A 10 5.92 -14.49 -9.27
CA LEU A 10 5.58 -15.91 -9.20
C LEU A 10 6.35 -16.71 -10.26
N ASN A 11 6.83 -17.88 -9.89
CA ASN A 11 7.22 -18.93 -10.83
C ASN A 11 5.96 -19.62 -11.40
N LYS A 12 6.14 -20.51 -12.38
CA LYS A 12 5.02 -21.19 -13.06
C LYS A 12 4.14 -21.98 -12.08
N GLU A 13 4.75 -22.71 -11.16
CA GLU A 13 4.05 -23.49 -10.13
C GLU A 13 3.29 -22.58 -9.15
N GLY A 14 3.89 -21.45 -8.77
CA GLY A 14 3.31 -20.45 -7.91
C GLY A 14 2.03 -19.85 -8.49
N ILE A 15 1.97 -19.61 -9.81
CA ILE A 15 0.75 -19.15 -10.48
C ILE A 15 -0.39 -20.17 -10.31
N GLU A 16 -0.12 -21.46 -10.52
CA GLU A 16 -1.12 -22.53 -10.39
C GLU A 16 -1.57 -22.75 -8.94
N MET A 17 -0.63 -22.67 -8.00
CA MET A 17 -0.92 -22.81 -6.58
C MET A 17 -1.79 -21.66 -6.08
N ILE A 18 -1.45 -20.43 -6.45
CA ILE A 18 -2.25 -19.23 -6.13
C ILE A 18 -3.64 -19.32 -6.77
N ASP A 19 -3.74 -19.77 -8.02
CA ASP A 19 -5.02 -19.94 -8.71
C ASP A 19 -5.91 -20.98 -8.01
N THR A 20 -5.31 -22.06 -7.52
CA THR A 20 -6.01 -23.09 -6.74
C THR A 20 -6.45 -22.56 -5.38
N ALA A 21 -5.58 -21.84 -4.67
CA ALA A 21 -5.87 -21.29 -3.34
C ALA A 21 -7.00 -20.27 -3.37
N ARG A 22 -6.99 -19.32 -4.32
CA ARG A 22 -8.10 -18.36 -4.48
C ARG A 22 -9.41 -19.07 -4.84
N LYS A 23 -9.38 -20.11 -5.69
CA LYS A 23 -10.57 -20.87 -6.10
C LYS A 23 -11.18 -21.62 -4.92
N LYS A 24 -10.36 -22.16 -4.01
CA LYS A 24 -10.83 -22.78 -2.76
C LYS A 24 -11.58 -21.80 -1.86
N LYS A 25 -11.25 -20.51 -1.92
CA LYS A 25 -11.99 -19.42 -1.25
C LYS A 25 -13.23 -18.95 -2.01
N GLY A 26 -13.52 -19.50 -3.20
CA GLY A 26 -14.61 -19.03 -4.06
C GLY A 26 -14.35 -17.66 -4.71
N TRP A 27 -13.10 -17.20 -4.74
CA TRP A 27 -12.74 -15.87 -5.20
C TRP A 27 -12.45 -15.82 -6.70
N ASN A 28 -12.85 -14.73 -7.34
CA ASN A 28 -12.49 -14.44 -8.72
C ASN A 28 -11.00 -14.07 -8.85
N LYS A 29 -10.50 -13.91 -10.08
CA LYS A 29 -9.08 -13.55 -10.31
C LYS A 29 -8.73 -12.19 -9.69
N ILE A 30 -9.66 -11.25 -9.78
CA ILE A 30 -9.55 -9.89 -9.28
C ILE A 30 -10.62 -9.71 -8.21
N GLU A 31 -10.46 -10.41 -7.10
CA GLU A 31 -11.42 -10.35 -5.99
C GLU A 31 -11.15 -9.13 -5.13
N ARG A 32 -12.22 -8.37 -4.81
CA ARG A 32 -12.08 -7.18 -3.97
C ARG A 32 -11.67 -7.53 -2.56
N GLN A 33 -12.24 -8.59 -2.00
CA GLN A 33 -11.88 -9.11 -0.69
C GLN A 33 -10.38 -9.44 -0.59
N TRP A 34 -9.78 -9.96 -1.66
CA TRP A 34 -8.35 -10.26 -1.69
C TRP A 34 -7.50 -8.99 -1.67
N CYS A 35 -7.88 -7.97 -2.43
CA CYS A 35 -7.22 -6.66 -2.39
C CYS A 35 -7.30 -6.04 -0.99
N TRP A 36 -8.48 -6.13 -0.35
CA TRP A 36 -8.73 -5.57 0.97
C TRP A 36 -7.95 -6.28 2.07
N GLU A 37 -8.05 -7.62 2.14
CA GLU A 37 -7.32 -8.41 3.14
C GLU A 37 -5.79 -8.30 2.97
N ALA A 38 -5.31 -8.12 1.74
CA ALA A 38 -3.87 -7.99 1.48
C ALA A 38 -3.35 -6.54 1.51
N TYR A 39 -4.24 -5.55 1.66
CA TYR A 39 -3.92 -4.13 1.58
C TYR A 39 -3.18 -3.73 0.30
N VAL A 40 -3.63 -4.24 -0.85
CA VAL A 40 -3.03 -3.92 -2.16
C VAL A 40 -4.05 -3.36 -3.14
N SER A 41 -3.57 -2.62 -4.14
CA SER A 41 -4.41 -2.15 -5.23
C SER A 41 -4.86 -3.31 -6.13
N GLU A 42 -5.98 -3.11 -6.82
CA GLU A 42 -6.41 -4.00 -7.91
C GLU A 42 -5.31 -4.13 -8.99
N SER A 43 -4.59 -3.05 -9.28
CA SER A 43 -3.47 -3.04 -10.23
C SER A 43 -2.29 -3.92 -9.76
N THR A 44 -2.00 -3.93 -8.46
CA THR A 44 -0.99 -4.79 -7.85
C THR A 44 -1.42 -6.24 -7.88
N LEU A 45 -2.68 -6.53 -7.53
CA LEU A 45 -3.25 -7.89 -7.64
C LEU A 45 -3.20 -8.39 -9.10
N LYS A 46 -3.58 -7.56 -10.09
CA LYS A 46 -3.46 -7.88 -11.52
C LYS A 46 -2.03 -8.24 -11.90
N ARG A 47 -1.04 -7.44 -11.45
CA ARG A 47 0.38 -7.71 -11.72
C ARG A 47 0.80 -9.05 -11.09
N PHE A 48 0.44 -9.28 -9.84
CA PHE A 48 0.72 -10.52 -9.11
C PHE A 48 0.19 -11.75 -9.84
N ILE A 49 -1.12 -11.81 -10.13
CA ILE A 49 -1.73 -12.98 -10.78
C ILE A 49 -1.24 -13.19 -12.23
N SER A 50 -0.70 -12.14 -12.86
CA SER A 50 -0.12 -12.19 -14.20
C SER A 50 1.36 -12.58 -14.18
N GLY A 51 1.93 -12.92 -13.01
CA GLY A 51 3.34 -13.26 -12.87
C GLY A 51 4.29 -12.08 -13.11
N LYS A 52 3.82 -10.84 -12.91
CA LYS A 52 4.67 -9.64 -13.03
C LYS A 52 5.32 -9.31 -11.68
N PRO A 53 6.55 -8.73 -11.67
CA PRO A 53 7.25 -8.39 -10.43
C PRO A 53 6.49 -7.36 -9.59
N ILE A 54 6.33 -7.62 -8.30
CA ILE A 54 5.75 -6.72 -7.28
C ILE A 54 6.67 -6.64 -6.06
N SER A 55 6.44 -5.69 -5.15
CA SER A 55 7.25 -5.59 -3.92
C SER A 55 7.15 -6.88 -3.09
N VAL A 56 8.23 -7.22 -2.38
CA VAL A 56 8.27 -8.41 -1.52
C VAL A 56 7.16 -8.37 -0.46
N LYS A 57 6.91 -7.20 0.14
CA LYS A 57 5.83 -6.98 1.11
C LYS A 57 4.46 -7.33 0.52
N ASN A 58 4.13 -6.77 -0.64
CA ASN A 58 2.83 -7.02 -1.29
C ASN A 58 2.68 -8.48 -1.72
N PHE A 59 3.78 -9.12 -2.14
CA PHE A 59 3.80 -10.55 -2.48
C PHE A 59 3.46 -11.42 -1.27
N GLN A 60 4.10 -11.14 -0.13
CA GLN A 60 3.85 -11.84 1.13
C GLN A 60 2.39 -11.71 1.55
N SER A 61 1.87 -10.48 1.61
CA SER A 61 0.47 -10.23 2.00
C SER A 61 -0.52 -10.96 1.08
N LEU A 62 -0.28 -10.92 -0.24
CA LEU A 62 -1.15 -11.59 -1.21
C LEU A 62 -1.16 -13.12 -1.06
N CYS A 63 -0.01 -13.73 -0.76
CA CYS A 63 0.10 -15.16 -0.48
C CYS A 63 -0.56 -15.56 0.84
N GLU A 64 -0.32 -14.80 1.91
CA GLU A 64 -0.84 -15.09 3.24
C GLU A 64 -2.36 -15.06 3.27
N VAL A 65 -2.95 -14.08 2.58
CA VAL A 65 -4.41 -13.91 2.48
C VAL A 65 -5.09 -15.10 1.80
N VAL A 66 -4.43 -15.78 0.86
CA VAL A 66 -4.97 -17.03 0.28
C VAL A 66 -4.57 -18.28 1.06
N GLY A 67 -3.92 -18.13 2.21
CA GLY A 67 -3.55 -19.22 3.12
C GLY A 67 -2.20 -19.86 2.82
N ILE A 68 -1.33 -19.21 2.03
CA ILE A 68 0.00 -19.73 1.71
C ILE A 68 1.06 -18.96 2.50
N LYS A 69 1.60 -19.61 3.54
CA LYS A 69 2.65 -19.04 4.41
C LYS A 69 4.06 -19.23 3.84
N GLU A 70 4.30 -20.36 3.18
CA GLU A 70 5.57 -20.73 2.55
C GLU A 70 5.68 -20.07 1.16
N TRP A 71 5.62 -18.74 1.09
CA TRP A 71 5.59 -18.01 -0.19
C TRP A 71 6.94 -18.06 -0.93
N ASN A 72 8.06 -18.29 -0.23
CA ASN A 72 9.41 -18.31 -0.81
C ASN A 72 9.60 -19.34 -1.93
N CYS A 73 8.92 -20.49 -1.86
CA CYS A 73 9.02 -21.53 -2.89
C CYS A 73 8.24 -21.17 -4.17
N LEU A 74 7.35 -20.18 -4.09
CA LEU A 74 6.56 -19.71 -5.23
C LEU A 74 7.27 -18.64 -6.06
N VAL A 75 8.43 -18.17 -5.59
CA VAL A 75 9.18 -17.10 -6.25
C VAL A 75 10.05 -17.65 -7.36
N ASP A 76 10.07 -16.95 -8.49
CA ASP A 76 11.03 -17.18 -9.57
C ASP A 76 12.35 -16.46 -9.25
N TRP A 77 13.18 -17.09 -8.42
CA TRP A 77 14.47 -16.52 -7.98
C TRP A 77 15.47 -16.32 -9.13
N GLU A 78 15.35 -17.07 -10.21
CA GLU A 78 16.26 -16.98 -11.37
C GLU A 78 15.98 -15.75 -12.22
N ASN A 79 14.73 -15.25 -12.23
CA ASN A 79 14.33 -14.06 -12.96
C ASN A 79 13.83 -12.92 -12.06
N SER A 80 13.99 -13.05 -10.75
CA SER A 80 13.71 -12.00 -9.77
C SER A 80 15.00 -11.29 -9.37
N ASP A 81 15.64 -10.59 -10.31
CA ASP A 81 16.61 -9.56 -9.92
C ASP A 81 16.85 -8.48 -10.97
N SER A 82 16.80 -7.24 -10.47
CA SER A 82 17.52 -6.03 -10.92
C SER A 82 17.43 -5.60 -12.38
N SER A 83 16.31 -4.99 -12.79
CA SER A 83 16.23 -3.73 -13.56
C SER A 83 14.94 -3.67 -14.37
N THR A 84 13.92 -3.00 -13.83
CA THR A 84 13.12 -2.07 -14.64
C THR A 84 13.17 -0.72 -13.97
N VAL A 85 14.36 -0.14 -13.96
CA VAL A 85 14.49 1.30 -14.18
C VAL A 85 13.86 1.59 -15.54
N ALA A 86 12.62 2.08 -15.54
CA ALA A 86 12.27 3.04 -16.57
C ALA A 86 13.14 4.27 -16.25
N GLN A 87 14.25 4.39 -16.98
CA GLN A 87 15.19 5.50 -17.12
C GLN A 87 15.08 6.62 -16.07
N PHE A 88 16.11 6.74 -15.22
CA PHE A 88 17.04 7.88 -15.29
C PHE A 88 18.42 7.40 -14.83
N SER A 89 19.43 7.68 -15.65
CA SER A 89 20.78 7.15 -15.58
C SER A 89 21.54 7.59 -14.33
N GLU A 90 22.30 6.66 -13.77
CA GLU A 90 23.19 6.80 -12.63
C GLU A 90 24.65 6.80 -13.13
N GLU A 91 25.37 7.89 -12.85
CA GLU A 91 26.84 8.01 -12.84
C GLU A 91 27.10 9.20 -11.89
N LEU A 92 27.83 9.14 -10.78
CA LEU A 92 28.90 8.25 -10.33
C LEU A 92 28.85 8.15 -8.79
N LEU A 93 29.36 7.04 -8.27
CA LEU A 93 29.69 6.82 -6.87
C LEU A 93 30.60 7.91 -6.30
N ASP A 94 30.23 8.47 -5.16
CA ASP A 94 31.22 8.78 -4.12
C ASP A 94 30.69 8.46 -2.72
N THR A 95 31.44 7.57 -2.08
CA THR A 95 31.42 7.16 -0.69
C THR A 95 31.71 8.32 0.25
N SER A 96 30.69 8.85 0.93
CA SER A 96 30.88 9.46 2.25
C SER A 96 29.58 9.46 3.06
N LEU A 97 29.72 9.13 4.33
CA LEU A 97 28.71 9.21 5.37
C LEU A 97 28.07 10.61 5.37
N THR A 98 26.91 10.75 4.77
CA THR A 98 25.97 11.85 5.03
C THR A 98 24.55 11.33 4.87
N GLU A 99 23.74 11.54 5.90
CA GLU A 99 22.30 11.31 5.91
C GLU A 99 21.64 12.10 4.76
N LYS A 100 21.48 11.48 3.58
CA LYS A 100 20.69 12.08 2.49
C LYS A 100 19.21 11.81 2.75
N LYS A 101 18.58 12.80 3.38
CA LYS A 101 17.13 13.03 3.52
C LYS A 101 16.40 12.72 2.18
N PRO A 102 15.41 11.81 2.13
CA PRO A 102 14.51 11.74 0.96
C PRO A 102 13.62 12.99 1.00
N GLN A 103 13.76 13.93 0.06
CA GLN A 103 13.19 13.92 -1.30
C GLN A 103 11.66 13.87 -1.29
N SER A 104 11.04 15.02 -1.61
CA SER A 104 9.61 15.25 -1.88
C SER A 104 8.63 14.60 -0.91
N LYS A 105 8.03 15.40 -0.02
CA LYS A 105 6.95 14.95 0.87
C LYS A 105 5.59 15.34 0.30
N GLY A 106 4.69 14.37 0.24
CA GLY A 106 3.27 14.61 0.04
C GLY A 106 2.56 14.80 1.38
N GLY A 107 1.44 15.53 1.37
CA GLY A 107 0.52 15.64 2.49
C GLY A 107 -0.85 15.13 2.11
N ILE A 108 -1.53 14.44 3.02
CA ILE A 108 -2.94 14.07 2.88
C ILE A 108 -3.77 14.68 3.99
N ALA A 109 -5.00 15.03 3.65
CA ALA A 109 -6.07 15.18 4.62
C ALA A 109 -7.32 14.45 4.15
N VAL A 110 -7.89 13.63 5.03
CA VAL A 110 -9.07 12.81 4.79
C VAL A 110 -10.08 13.09 5.86
N THR A 111 -11.32 13.34 5.50
CA THR A 111 -12.43 13.49 6.45
C THR A 111 -13.66 12.78 5.96
N GLY A 112 -14.39 12.15 6.87
CA GLY A 112 -15.61 11.46 6.50
C GLY A 112 -16.43 10.98 7.68
N VAL A 113 -17.56 10.37 7.36
CA VAL A 113 -18.48 9.78 8.34
C VAL A 113 -18.80 8.33 8.00
N PHE A 114 -19.03 7.49 9.02
CA PHE A 114 -19.32 6.07 8.86
C PHE A 114 -20.30 5.56 9.93
N THR A 115 -20.94 4.43 9.65
CA THR A 115 -21.88 3.78 10.56
C THR A 115 -21.16 2.93 11.61
N SER A 116 -21.84 2.56 12.69
CA SER A 116 -21.31 1.62 13.70
C SER A 116 -20.90 0.28 13.11
N GLU A 117 -21.61 -0.19 12.07
CA GLU A 117 -21.34 -1.46 11.39
C GLU A 117 -19.97 -1.46 10.68
N LYS A 118 -19.56 -0.31 10.15
CA LYS A 118 -18.28 -0.14 9.45
C LYS A 118 -17.14 0.27 10.36
N LYS A 119 -17.39 0.43 11.66
CA LYS A 119 -16.39 0.94 12.61
C LYS A 119 -15.10 0.15 12.61
N LEU A 120 -15.17 -1.17 12.70
CA LEU A 120 -13.98 -2.01 12.77
C LEU A 120 -13.14 -1.93 11.48
N GLU A 121 -13.78 -2.03 10.32
CA GLU A 121 -13.11 -1.93 9.01
C GLU A 121 -12.44 -0.55 8.82
N VAL A 122 -13.11 0.51 9.27
CA VAL A 122 -12.56 1.87 9.27
C VAL A 122 -11.35 1.97 10.21
N GLU A 123 -11.47 1.51 11.45
CA GLU A 123 -10.37 1.53 12.43
C GLU A 123 -9.14 0.78 11.92
N MET A 124 -9.31 -0.42 11.33
CA MET A 124 -8.20 -1.16 10.72
C MET A 124 -7.54 -0.40 9.55
N THR A 125 -8.33 0.30 8.73
CA THR A 125 -7.79 1.10 7.62
C THR A 125 -7.06 2.34 8.13
N LEU A 126 -7.54 2.93 9.22
CA LEU A 126 -6.90 4.06 9.90
C LEU A 126 -5.56 3.64 10.54
N GLU A 127 -5.50 2.47 11.19
CA GLU A 127 -4.27 1.90 11.72
C GLU A 127 -3.24 1.66 10.60
N HIS A 128 -3.68 1.11 9.47
CA HIS A 128 -2.79 0.93 8.33
C HIS A 128 -2.26 2.27 7.77
N LEU A 129 -3.12 3.29 7.66
CA LEU A 129 -2.67 4.64 7.30
C LEU A 129 -1.67 5.20 8.32
N GLN A 130 -1.83 4.92 9.60
CA GLN A 130 -0.88 5.34 10.63
C GLN A 130 0.51 4.75 10.42
N GLU A 131 0.62 3.50 9.96
CA GLU A 131 1.89 2.85 9.65
C GLU A 131 2.57 3.44 8.41
N LEU A 132 1.78 3.89 7.43
CA LEU A 132 2.30 4.46 6.18
C LEU A 132 2.71 5.93 6.32
N LEU A 133 2.13 6.68 7.24
CA LEU A 133 2.34 8.12 7.37
C LEU A 133 3.50 8.45 8.32
N MET A 134 4.42 9.31 7.89
CA MET A 134 5.57 9.77 8.69
C MET A 134 5.15 10.68 9.85
N GLU A 135 4.21 11.60 9.60
CA GLU A 135 3.67 12.53 10.59
C GLU A 135 2.16 12.43 10.52
N CYS A 136 1.58 11.59 11.38
CA CYS A 136 0.17 11.24 11.34
C CYS A 136 -0.62 11.81 12.52
N LYS A 137 -1.81 12.33 12.24
CA LYS A 137 -2.83 12.67 13.23
C LYS A 137 -4.16 12.09 12.80
N ILE A 138 -4.66 11.15 13.59
CA ILE A 138 -5.97 10.52 13.40
C ILE A 138 -6.91 10.98 14.51
N VAL A 139 -8.13 11.34 14.14
CA VAL A 139 -9.20 11.72 15.06
C VAL A 139 -10.45 10.92 14.69
N VAL A 140 -10.93 10.09 15.62
CA VAL A 140 -12.22 9.41 15.50
C VAL A 140 -13.18 10.00 16.52
N LYS A 141 -14.31 10.52 16.04
CA LYS A 141 -15.36 11.13 16.86
C LYS A 141 -16.52 10.14 17.01
N SER A 142 -16.89 9.88 18.26
CA SER A 142 -18.11 9.12 18.56
C SER A 142 -19.36 9.93 18.21
N PRO A 143 -20.47 9.26 17.88
CA PRO A 143 -21.78 9.90 17.72
C PRO A 143 -22.15 10.70 18.98
N GLN A 144 -22.72 11.90 18.79
CA GLN A 144 -23.24 12.70 19.91
C GLN A 144 -24.64 12.24 20.35
N GLU A 145 -25.37 11.58 19.45
CA GLU A 145 -26.71 11.05 19.69
C GLU A 145 -26.77 9.56 19.34
N PRO A 146 -27.61 8.77 20.04
CA PRO A 146 -27.89 7.39 19.66
C PRO A 146 -28.49 7.39 18.26
N ASN A 147 -27.86 6.68 17.32
CA ASN A 147 -28.16 6.62 15.87
C ASN A 147 -27.53 7.69 14.98
N SER A 148 -26.64 8.53 15.50
CA SER A 148 -25.80 9.39 14.64
C SER A 148 -24.55 8.64 14.15
N ASN A 149 -23.95 9.14 13.08
CA ASN A 149 -22.76 8.54 12.47
C ASN A 149 -21.48 8.92 13.22
N TYR A 150 -20.49 8.04 13.14
CA TYR A 150 -19.12 8.35 13.56
C TYR A 150 -18.49 9.32 12.57
N GLY A 151 -17.54 10.12 13.04
CA GLY A 151 -16.67 10.93 12.18
C GLY A 151 -15.23 10.46 12.25
N CYS A 152 -14.50 10.47 11.14
CA CYS A 152 -13.04 10.33 11.15
C CYS A 152 -12.37 11.50 10.45
N SER A 153 -11.16 11.81 10.88
CA SER A 153 -10.26 12.74 10.20
C SER A 153 -8.82 12.22 10.30
N VAL A 154 -8.12 12.16 9.17
CA VAL A 154 -6.72 11.75 9.06
C VAL A 154 -5.94 12.89 8.42
N TYR A 155 -4.83 13.26 9.02
CA TYR A 155 -3.87 14.21 8.48
C TYR A 155 -2.51 13.57 8.52
N GLY A 156 -1.78 13.63 7.41
CA GLY A 156 -0.58 12.82 7.24
C GLY A 156 0.45 13.47 6.32
N LEU A 157 1.72 13.35 6.66
CA LEU A 157 2.79 13.46 5.66
C LEU A 157 3.27 12.07 5.25
N PHE A 158 3.64 11.94 3.97
CA PHE A 158 4.16 10.70 3.42
C PHE A 158 5.28 10.98 2.44
N SER A 159 6.13 9.97 2.26
CA SER A 159 7.14 9.97 1.21
C SER A 159 6.52 9.45 -0.09
N LEU A 160 6.91 9.98 -1.25
CA LEU A 160 6.28 9.65 -2.53
C LEU A 160 6.40 8.16 -2.91
N ASP A 161 7.38 7.43 -2.38
CA ASP A 161 7.47 5.97 -2.51
C ASP A 161 6.30 5.23 -1.86
N GLN A 162 5.69 5.81 -0.82
CA GLN A 162 4.50 5.28 -0.14
C GLN A 162 3.19 5.74 -0.77
N GLN A 163 3.22 6.62 -1.79
CA GLN A 163 2.02 7.22 -2.37
C GLN A 163 1.01 6.17 -2.85
N LEU A 164 1.49 5.11 -3.51
CA LEU A 164 0.59 4.07 -4.04
C LEU A 164 -0.09 3.27 -2.91
N GLU A 165 0.64 2.92 -1.84
CA GLU A 165 0.07 2.22 -0.68
C GLU A 165 -0.98 3.11 0.03
N ILE A 166 -0.71 4.42 0.11
CA ILE A 166 -1.65 5.39 0.65
C ILE A 166 -2.89 5.52 -0.22
N GLU A 167 -2.74 5.66 -1.54
CA GLU A 167 -3.88 5.73 -2.46
C GLU A 167 -4.80 4.51 -2.33
N VAL A 168 -4.25 3.32 -2.13
CA VAL A 168 -5.03 2.09 -1.87
C VAL A 168 -5.82 2.17 -0.58
N ALA A 169 -5.16 2.56 0.51
CA ALA A 169 -5.83 2.71 1.79
C ALA A 169 -6.94 3.78 1.72
N LEU A 170 -6.73 4.84 0.93
CA LEU A 170 -7.73 5.88 0.68
C LEU A 170 -8.91 5.39 -0.16
N GLU A 171 -8.67 4.58 -1.20
CA GLU A 171 -9.75 3.95 -1.95
C GLU A 171 -10.56 2.99 -1.08
N HIS A 172 -9.89 2.26 -0.18
CA HIS A 172 -10.60 1.44 0.80
C HIS A 172 -11.46 2.30 1.73
N LEU A 173 -10.90 3.39 2.26
CA LEU A 173 -11.64 4.32 3.12
C LEU A 173 -12.85 4.93 2.39
N LYS A 174 -12.74 5.29 1.10
CA LYS A 174 -13.86 5.79 0.30
C LYS A 174 -15.04 4.82 0.20
N LEU A 175 -14.80 3.52 0.26
CA LEU A 175 -15.86 2.50 0.22
C LEU A 175 -16.53 2.29 1.58
N LEU A 176 -15.81 2.57 2.67
CA LEU A 176 -16.29 2.39 4.04
C LEU A 176 -17.06 3.61 4.56
N LEU A 177 -16.73 4.80 4.06
CA LEU A 177 -17.31 6.05 4.51
C LEU A 177 -18.54 6.45 3.69
N LEU A 178 -19.59 6.92 4.36
CA LEU A 178 -20.78 7.50 3.73
C LEU A 178 -20.46 8.83 3.04
N THR A 179 -19.57 9.61 3.64
CA THR A 179 -18.98 10.80 3.04
C THR A 179 -17.47 10.68 3.11
N CYS A 180 -16.77 10.93 2.01
CA CYS A 180 -15.32 10.89 1.99
C CYS A 180 -14.80 12.08 1.20
N THR A 181 -14.06 12.95 1.88
CA THR A 181 -13.32 14.04 1.26
C THR A 181 -11.84 13.76 1.43
N VAL A 182 -11.12 13.67 0.32
CA VAL A 182 -9.67 13.44 0.28
C VAL A 182 -9.02 14.62 -0.40
N THR A 183 -7.96 15.14 0.22
CA THR A 183 -7.14 16.22 -0.34
C THR A 183 -5.67 15.83 -0.31
N PHE A 184 -4.98 16.06 -1.43
CA PHE A 184 -3.54 15.87 -1.55
C PHE A 184 -2.84 17.22 -1.65
N HIS A 185 -1.74 17.36 -0.92
CA HIS A 185 -0.89 18.53 -0.92
C HIS A 185 0.48 18.09 -1.40
N SER A 186 0.91 18.51 -2.58
CA SER A 186 2.32 18.33 -2.97
C SER A 186 3.13 19.44 -2.32
N ARG A 187 4.04 19.10 -1.41
CA ARG A 187 5.00 20.07 -0.87
C ARG A 187 6.27 19.98 -1.72
N ASN A 188 6.28 20.68 -2.86
CA ASN A 188 7.52 20.94 -3.59
C ASN A 188 8.40 21.79 -2.67
N THR A 189 9.46 21.21 -2.13
CA THR A 189 10.51 21.96 -1.44
C THR A 189 11.36 22.67 -2.50
N SER A 190 10.81 23.70 -3.11
CA SER A 190 11.57 24.75 -3.79
C SER A 190 11.26 26.04 -3.06
N GLU A 191 12.14 26.41 -2.13
CA GLU A 191 12.48 27.79 -1.71
C GLU A 191 13.01 27.76 -0.27
N THR A 192 14.28 27.43 -0.13
CA THR A 192 15.19 28.16 0.75
C THR A 192 16.59 28.13 0.14
N SER A 193 16.91 29.13 -0.67
CA SER A 193 18.28 29.62 -0.84
C SER A 193 18.27 31.02 -1.46
N ASN A 194 18.80 31.95 -0.66
CA ASN A 194 19.40 33.26 -0.98
C ASN A 194 18.46 34.34 -1.54
N ASP A 195 18.40 35.56 -1.02
CA ASP A 195 19.43 36.38 -0.34
C ASP A 195 18.96 37.00 1.00
#